data_AF-A0A9X3A9N7-F1
#
_entry.id   AF-A0A9X3A9N7-F1
#
_cell.length_a   1.000
_cell.length_b   1.000
_cell.length_c   1.000
_cell.angle_alpha   90.00
_cell.angle_beta   90.00
_cell.angle_gamma   90.00
#
_symmetry.space_group_name_H-M   'P 1'
#
loop_
_entity.id
_entity.type
_entity.pdbx_description
1 polymer ?
#
loop_
_entity_poly.entity_id
_entity_poly.type
_entity_poly.pdbx_seq_one_letter_code
_entity_poly.pdbx_strand_id
1 'polypeptide(L)'
;MNLSVPGLFSPSAVRQNAVHLTRKLKLGRTDRLDRLARRAGKLWSTVAKWHWRFVDRQGYWLSKGQAQKMYCKGFDGLHSQSAQAVADSFYDSLQSWRKKRENGDYEGLRPPYKQKRYFKVQWKSGAIKLRDDGVLRLFNGRGNNPVLIDWPSEKEPKRVEIGWDGDQYE
;
A
#
# COMPACT_ATOMS: atom_id res chain seq x y z
N MET A 1 -10.85 -47.99 -14.52
CA MET A 1 -9.68 -47.33 -15.14
C MET A 1 -9.85 -45.84 -14.96
N ASN A 2 -8.92 -45.22 -14.23
CA ASN A 2 -8.77 -43.77 -14.12
C ASN A 2 -8.50 -43.16 -15.50
N LEU A 3 -8.93 -41.91 -15.73
CA LEU A 3 -8.11 -40.84 -16.31
C LEU A 3 -8.85 -39.48 -16.21
N SER A 4 -8.46 -38.74 -15.17
CA SER A 4 -8.24 -37.30 -15.04
C SER A 4 -8.89 -36.33 -16.04
N VAL A 5 -9.75 -35.44 -15.52
CA VAL A 5 -10.17 -34.18 -16.14
C VAL A 5 -9.06 -33.13 -15.93
N PRO A 6 -8.50 -32.50 -16.97
CA PRO A 6 -7.57 -31.40 -16.78
C PRO A 6 -8.33 -30.15 -16.33
N GLY A 7 -8.01 -29.67 -15.12
CA GLY A 7 -8.53 -28.43 -14.57
C GLY A 7 -8.13 -27.22 -15.40
N LEU A 8 -9.14 -26.44 -15.79
CA LEU A 8 -8.98 -25.13 -16.41
C LEU A 8 -8.38 -24.16 -15.38
N PHE A 9 -7.10 -23.86 -15.52
CA PHE A 9 -6.47 -22.69 -14.90
C PHE A 9 -7.13 -21.42 -15.47
N SER A 10 -7.86 -20.67 -14.63
CA SER A 10 -8.31 -19.32 -14.98
C SER A 10 -7.13 -18.34 -14.94
N PRO A 11 -6.78 -17.66 -16.04
CA PRO A 11 -5.82 -16.57 -16.02
C PRO A 11 -6.50 -15.31 -15.49
N SER A 12 -6.09 -14.84 -14.31
CA SER A 12 -6.51 -13.56 -13.75
C SER A 12 -6.29 -12.41 -14.76
N ALA A 13 -7.34 -11.63 -14.99
CA ALA A 13 -7.40 -10.57 -15.99
C ALA A 13 -6.23 -9.57 -15.90
N VAL A 14 -5.36 -9.57 -16.91
CA VAL A 14 -4.33 -8.57 -17.12
C VAL A 14 -4.98 -7.34 -17.74
N ARG A 15 -5.20 -6.27 -16.96
CA ARG A 15 -5.57 -4.95 -17.53
C ARG A 15 -4.33 -4.30 -18.11
N GLN A 16 -4.23 -4.25 -19.44
CA GLN A 16 -3.19 -3.51 -20.16
C GLN A 16 -3.56 -2.02 -20.23
N ASN A 17 -2.87 -1.18 -19.46
CA ASN A 17 -2.73 0.25 -19.80
C ASN A 17 -1.33 0.39 -20.42
N ALA A 18 -1.23 0.93 -21.64
CA ALA A 18 -0.10 0.79 -22.58
C ALA A 18 1.31 1.23 -22.12
N VAL A 19 1.52 1.61 -20.86
CA VAL A 19 2.82 2.04 -20.29
C VAL A 19 3.25 1.20 -19.08
N HIS A 20 2.35 0.44 -18.44
CA HIS A 20 2.64 -0.30 -17.22
C HIS A 20 1.98 -1.68 -17.19
N LEU A 21 2.79 -2.74 -17.03
CA LEU A 21 2.29 -4.09 -16.77
C LEU A 21 1.97 -4.25 -15.28
N THR A 22 0.70 -4.52 -14.96
CA THR A 22 0.25 -4.80 -13.59
C THR A 22 -0.14 -6.27 -13.47
N ARG A 23 0.31 -6.93 -12.41
CA ARG A 23 -0.07 -8.30 -12.06
C ARG A 23 -0.69 -8.31 -10.67
N LYS A 24 -1.76 -9.09 -10.50
CA LYS A 24 -2.47 -9.30 -9.23
C LYS A 24 -2.29 -10.75 -8.81
N LEU A 25 -1.98 -10.98 -7.55
CA LEU A 25 -1.71 -12.31 -7.03
C LEU A 25 -2.43 -12.49 -5.70
N LYS A 26 -3.20 -13.57 -5.57
CA LYS A 26 -3.85 -13.90 -4.30
C LYS A 26 -2.83 -14.52 -3.35
N LEU A 27 -2.67 -13.92 -2.18
CA LEU A 27 -1.69 -14.32 -1.16
C LEU A 27 -2.34 -15.05 0.04
N GLY A 28 -3.66 -15.18 0.05
CA GLY A 28 -4.41 -15.66 1.21
C GLY A 28 -4.32 -14.70 2.40
N ARG A 29 -4.65 -15.19 3.59
CA ARG A 29 -4.53 -14.44 4.84
C ARG A 29 -3.37 -14.97 5.67
N THR A 30 -2.51 -14.08 6.14
CA THR A 30 -1.45 -14.44 7.08
C THR A 30 -1.33 -13.41 8.19
N ASP A 31 -0.97 -13.84 9.40
CA ASP A 31 -0.78 -12.95 10.54
C ASP A 31 0.29 -11.88 10.28
N ARG A 32 1.29 -12.21 9.46
CA ARG A 32 2.35 -11.27 9.08
C ARG A 32 1.78 -10.10 8.28
N LEU A 33 0.96 -10.40 7.26
CA LEU A 33 0.31 -9.37 6.45
C LEU A 33 -0.72 -8.58 7.27
N ASP A 34 -1.48 -9.24 8.15
CA ASP A 34 -2.38 -8.57 9.10
C ASP A 34 -1.63 -7.57 9.99
N ARG A 35 -0.47 -7.94 10.55
CA ARG A 35 0.33 -7.02 11.37
C ARG A 35 0.84 -5.83 10.56
N LEU A 36 1.33 -6.06 9.35
CA LEU A 36 1.81 -4.98 8.48
C LEU A 36 0.67 -4.04 8.07
N ALA A 37 -0.48 -4.59 7.69
CA ALA A 37 -1.66 -3.82 7.33
C ALA A 37 -2.21 -3.01 8.51
N ARG A 38 -2.18 -3.56 9.74
CA ARG A 38 -2.53 -2.81 10.97
C ARG A 38 -1.57 -1.66 11.23
N ARG A 39 -0.26 -1.89 11.10
CA ARG A 39 0.77 -0.84 11.26
C ARG A 39 0.57 0.27 10.24
N ALA A 40 0.31 -0.07 8.98
CA ALA A 40 -0.01 0.91 7.95
C ALA A 40 -1.31 1.68 8.26
N GLY A 41 -2.36 1.01 8.74
CA GLY A 41 -3.61 1.66 9.16
C GLY A 41 -3.42 2.63 10.33
N LYS A 42 -2.61 2.24 11.32
CA LYS A 42 -2.23 3.10 12.45
C LYS A 42 -1.46 4.34 11.98
N LEU A 43 -0.52 4.17 11.05
CA LEU A 43 0.23 5.30 10.47
C LEU A 43 -0.69 6.23 9.69
N TRP A 44 -1.55 5.70 8.82
CA TRP A 44 -2.57 6.49 8.11
C TRP A 44 -3.40 7.33 9.08
N SER A 45 -3.92 6.68 10.12
CA SER A 45 -4.76 7.32 11.15
C SER A 45 -4.00 8.40 11.90
N THR A 46 -2.72 8.17 12.18
CA THR A 46 -1.82 9.13 12.82
C THR A 46 -1.63 10.36 11.94
N VAL A 47 -1.27 10.17 10.67
CA VAL A 47 -1.07 11.24 9.70
C VAL A 47 -2.37 12.04 9.54
N ALA A 48 -3.51 11.38 9.31
CA ALA A 48 -4.80 12.05 9.16
C ALA A 48 -5.17 12.86 10.40
N LYS A 49 -5.10 12.25 11.59
CA LYS A 49 -5.44 12.90 12.86
C LYS A 49 -4.60 14.15 13.10
N TRP A 50 -3.29 14.05 12.90
CA TRP A 50 -2.41 15.18 13.17
C TRP A 50 -2.52 16.26 12.09
N HIS A 51 -2.64 15.88 10.82
CA HIS A 51 -2.87 16.83 9.74
C HIS A 51 -4.09 17.71 10.04
N TRP A 52 -5.25 17.10 10.36
CA TRP A 52 -6.44 17.87 10.71
C TRP A 52 -6.29 18.68 11.98
N ARG A 53 -5.56 18.19 12.99
CA ARG A 53 -5.26 19.00 14.18
C ARG A 53 -4.42 20.23 13.88
N PHE A 54 -3.46 20.17 12.96
CA PHE A 54 -2.70 21.35 12.54
C PHE A 54 -3.58 22.35 11.80
N VAL A 55 -4.47 21.85 10.93
CA VAL A 55 -5.44 22.70 10.22
C VAL A 55 -6.40 23.37 11.20
N ASP A 56 -7.04 22.60 12.06
CA ASP A 56 -8.10 23.08 12.96
C ASP A 56 -7.58 23.99 14.07
N ARG A 57 -6.39 23.70 14.62
CA ARG A 57 -5.87 24.43 15.80
C ARG A 57 -4.90 25.55 15.47
N GLN A 58 -4.22 25.47 14.31
CA GLN A 58 -3.15 26.40 13.96
C GLN A 58 -3.39 27.07 12.60
N GLY A 59 -4.47 26.72 11.89
CA GLY A 59 -4.68 27.18 10.51
C GLY A 59 -3.60 26.69 9.54
N TYR A 60 -2.80 25.69 9.96
CA TYR A 60 -1.59 25.29 9.25
C TYR A 60 -1.80 23.99 8.48
N TRP A 61 -1.52 24.03 7.19
CA TRP A 61 -1.58 22.85 6.33
C TRP A 61 -0.22 22.15 6.30
N LEU A 62 -0.10 21.10 7.12
CA LEU A 62 1.12 20.30 7.20
C LEU A 62 1.50 19.74 5.83
N SER A 63 2.71 20.00 5.35
CA SER A 63 3.19 19.45 4.07
C SER A 63 3.49 17.95 4.16
N LYS A 64 3.47 17.28 3.00
CA LYS A 64 3.86 15.86 2.87
C LYS A 64 5.24 15.58 3.46
N GLY A 65 6.24 16.41 3.14
CA GLY A 65 7.61 16.24 3.63
C GLY A 65 7.71 16.38 5.15
N GLN A 66 6.96 17.30 5.76
CA GLN A 66 6.92 17.44 7.22
C GLN A 66 6.25 16.23 7.88
N ALA A 67 5.09 15.79 7.38
CA ALA A 67 4.41 14.60 7.91
C ALA A 67 5.31 13.35 7.82
N GLN A 68 6.04 13.18 6.72
CA GLN A 68 6.99 12.07 6.58
C GLN A 68 8.13 12.15 7.60
N LYS A 69 8.72 13.34 7.80
CA LYS A 69 9.78 13.55 8.80
C LYS A 69 9.28 13.28 10.22
N MET A 70 8.06 13.69 10.54
CA MET A 70 7.49 13.57 11.89
C MET A 70 6.98 12.16 12.21
N TYR A 71 6.34 11.48 11.26
CA TYR A 71 5.56 10.27 11.55
C TYR A 71 6.08 8.99 10.88
N CYS A 72 6.91 9.08 9.83
CA CYS A 72 7.34 7.87 9.11
C CYS A 72 8.67 7.29 9.61
N LYS A 73 9.56 8.11 10.17
CA LYS A 73 10.88 7.65 10.63
C LYS A 73 10.72 6.70 11.82
N GLY A 74 11.17 5.45 11.66
CA GLY A 74 11.17 4.44 12.74
C GLY A 74 9.77 3.97 13.17
N PHE A 75 8.74 4.18 12.34
CA PHE A 75 7.36 3.92 12.75
C PHE A 75 7.08 2.43 12.94
N ASP A 76 6.95 1.99 14.20
CA ASP A 76 6.34 0.72 14.62
C ASP A 76 6.82 -0.51 13.81
N GLY A 77 8.11 -0.56 13.47
CA GLY A 77 8.70 -1.65 12.69
C GLY A 77 8.19 -1.77 11.25
N LEU A 78 7.58 -0.72 10.68
CA LEU A 78 7.28 -0.61 9.26
C LEU A 78 8.52 -0.09 8.52
N HIS A 79 8.80 -0.65 7.34
CA HIS A 79 9.90 -0.17 6.52
C HIS A 79 9.73 1.31 6.18
N SER A 80 10.82 2.08 6.17
CA SER A 80 10.78 3.53 5.97
C SER A 80 10.10 3.93 4.65
N GLN A 81 10.39 3.22 3.56
CA GLN A 81 9.75 3.50 2.26
C GLN A 81 8.26 3.16 2.27
N SER A 82 7.87 2.09 2.98
CA SER A 82 6.46 1.72 3.14
C SER A 82 5.71 2.72 4.00
N ALA A 83 6.32 3.20 5.09
CA ALA A 83 5.77 4.25 5.93
C ALA A 83 5.57 5.55 5.13
N GLN A 84 6.58 5.96 4.37
CA GLN A 84 6.48 7.11 3.47
C GLN A 84 5.36 6.94 2.44
N ALA A 85 5.18 5.74 1.87
CA ALA A 85 4.12 5.45 0.91
C ALA A 85 2.70 5.53 1.51
N VAL A 86 2.54 5.22 2.80
CA VAL A 86 1.28 5.45 3.52
C VAL A 86 0.97 6.95 3.61
N ALA A 87 1.98 7.76 3.99
CA ALA A 87 1.83 9.20 4.01
C ALA A 87 1.57 9.77 2.59
N ASP A 88 2.29 9.28 1.57
CA ASP A 88 2.05 9.62 0.16
C ASP A 88 0.57 9.44 -0.19
N SER A 89 0.02 8.26 0.12
CA SER A 89 -1.38 7.92 -0.17
C SER A 89 -2.38 8.88 0.49
N PHE A 90 -2.09 9.35 1.71
CA PHE A 90 -2.94 10.33 2.40
C PHE A 90 -2.91 11.68 1.67
N TYR A 91 -1.72 12.16 1.34
CA TYR A 91 -1.54 13.44 0.65
C TYR A 91 -2.07 13.42 -0.78
N ASP A 92 -1.93 12.31 -1.51
CA ASP A 92 -2.50 12.14 -2.84
C ASP A 92 -4.04 12.18 -2.79
N SER A 93 -4.64 11.56 -1.76
CA SER A 93 -6.08 11.63 -1.50
C SER A 93 -6.52 13.06 -1.16
N LEU A 94 -5.71 13.78 -0.38
CA LEU A 94 -6.00 15.17 0.01
C LEU A 94 -5.91 16.12 -1.19
N GLN A 95 -4.87 15.96 -2.03
CA GLN A 95 -4.71 16.75 -3.25
C GLN A 95 -5.84 16.48 -4.24
N SER A 96 -6.22 15.21 -4.42
CA SER A 96 -7.36 14.84 -5.26
C SER A 96 -8.67 15.48 -4.78
N TRP A 97 -8.91 15.50 -3.46
CA TRP A 97 -10.07 16.17 -2.88
C TRP A 97 -10.02 17.69 -3.10
N ARG A 98 -8.87 18.33 -2.88
CA ARG A 98 -8.70 19.78 -3.12
C ARG A 98 -8.98 20.15 -4.58
N LYS A 99 -8.44 19.39 -5.52
CA LYS A 99 -8.66 19.63 -6.96
C LYS A 99 -10.14 19.52 -7.33
N LYS A 100 -10.86 18.52 -6.80
CA LYS A 100 -12.31 18.40 -7.02
C LYS A 100 -13.09 19.56 -6.38
N ARG A 101 -12.65 20.02 -5.21
CA ARG A 101 -13.19 21.20 -4.55
C ARG A 101 -13.02 22.46 -5.38
N GLU A 102 -11.84 22.67 -5.96
CA GLU A 102 -11.53 23.81 -6.83
C GLU A 102 -12.33 23.76 -8.14
N ASN A 103 -12.54 22.58 -8.70
CA ASN A 103 -13.27 22.39 -9.96
C ASN A 103 -14.81 22.49 -9.84
N GLY A 104 -15.36 22.71 -8.64
CA GLY A 104 -16.82 22.77 -8.44
C GLY A 104 -17.51 21.41 -8.28
N ASP A 105 -16.83 20.29 -8.59
CA ASP A 105 -17.33 18.92 -8.45
C ASP A 105 -17.22 18.39 -7.01
N TYR A 106 -17.76 19.11 -6.02
CA TYR A 106 -17.47 18.86 -4.60
C TYR A 106 -18.65 18.44 -3.74
N GLU A 107 -19.86 18.42 -4.30
CA GLU A 107 -21.06 18.11 -3.54
C GLU A 107 -20.96 16.72 -2.89
N GLY A 108 -21.07 16.68 -1.56
CA GLY A 108 -20.90 15.46 -0.78
C GLY A 108 -19.46 14.92 -0.62
N LEU A 109 -18.45 15.51 -1.29
CA LEU A 109 -17.07 15.05 -1.20
C LEU A 109 -16.39 15.48 0.10
N ARG A 110 -16.14 14.50 0.96
CA ARG A 110 -15.41 14.73 2.20
C ARG A 110 -13.91 14.54 2.02
N PRO A 111 -13.07 15.31 2.74
CA PRO A 111 -11.63 15.11 2.72
C PRO A 111 -11.22 13.74 3.30
N PRO A 112 -9.95 13.32 3.17
CA PRO A 112 -9.46 12.14 3.88
C PRO A 112 -9.35 12.44 5.39
N TYR A 113 -10.38 12.12 6.17
CA TYR A 113 -10.36 12.24 7.65
C TYR A 113 -10.50 10.90 8.39
N LYS A 114 -11.03 9.87 7.70
CA LYS A 114 -11.37 8.60 8.34
C LYS A 114 -10.11 7.86 8.79
N GLN A 115 -10.08 7.53 10.08
CA GLN A 115 -9.10 6.61 10.65
C GLN A 115 -9.35 5.19 10.12
N LYS A 116 -8.28 4.41 10.04
CA LYS A 116 -8.26 3.09 9.44
C LYS A 116 -7.62 2.09 10.41
N ARG A 117 -8.29 0.97 10.63
CA ARG A 117 -7.72 -0.17 11.37
C ARG A 117 -6.67 -0.92 10.56
N TYR A 118 -6.93 -1.07 9.25
CA TYR A 118 -6.03 -1.70 8.29
C TYR A 118 -5.84 -0.77 7.10
N PHE A 119 -4.66 -0.79 6.52
CA PHE A 119 -4.38 -0.11 5.26
C PHE A 119 -3.42 -0.93 4.42
N LYS A 120 -3.44 -0.69 3.12
CA LYS A 120 -2.52 -1.30 2.18
C LYS A 120 -1.07 -0.94 2.49
N VAL A 121 -0.16 -1.85 2.17
CA VAL A 121 1.27 -1.70 2.35
C VAL A 121 1.93 -1.67 0.99
N GLN A 122 2.89 -0.77 0.80
CA GLN A 122 3.57 -0.58 -0.48
C GLN A 122 5.07 -0.72 -0.33
N TRP A 123 5.70 -1.34 -1.32
CA TRP A 123 7.15 -1.45 -1.47
C TRP A 123 7.57 -0.77 -2.76
N LYS A 124 8.67 -0.03 -2.70
CA LYS A 124 9.33 0.62 -3.84
C LYS A 124 10.54 -0.23 -4.25
N SER A 125 11.07 -0.03 -5.45
CA SER A 125 12.16 -0.84 -6.04
C SER A 125 13.31 -1.16 -5.07
N GLY A 126 13.78 -0.21 -4.27
CA GLY A 126 14.87 -0.45 -3.31
C GLY A 126 14.56 -1.44 -2.18
N ALA A 127 13.30 -1.84 -2.00
CA ALA A 127 12.85 -2.83 -1.02
C ALA A 127 12.29 -4.10 -1.68
N ILE A 128 12.44 -4.24 -3.00
CA ILE A 128 11.98 -5.36 -3.78
C ILE A 128 13.22 -6.07 -4.34
N LYS A 129 13.26 -7.39 -4.22
CA LYS A 129 14.30 -8.19 -4.88
C LYS A 129 13.72 -9.50 -5.38
N LEU A 130 13.73 -9.71 -6.69
CA LEU A 130 13.47 -11.01 -7.30
C LEU A 130 14.77 -11.82 -7.28
N ARG A 131 14.67 -13.10 -6.92
CA ARG A 131 15.78 -14.05 -6.94
C ARG A 131 15.63 -15.03 -8.07
N ASP A 132 16.74 -15.68 -8.41
CA ASP A 132 16.80 -16.72 -9.44
C ASP A 132 15.94 -17.96 -9.10
N ASP A 133 15.55 -18.11 -7.83
CA ASP A 133 14.62 -19.15 -7.36
C ASP A 133 13.13 -18.82 -7.60
N GLY A 134 12.82 -17.69 -8.24
CA GLY A 134 11.45 -17.24 -8.51
C GLY A 134 10.74 -16.61 -7.31
N VAL A 135 11.42 -16.47 -6.16
CA VAL A 135 10.82 -15.86 -4.96
C VAL A 135 11.09 -14.37 -4.92
N LEU A 136 10.02 -13.59 -4.88
CA LEU A 136 10.06 -12.15 -4.68
C LEU A 136 10.15 -11.83 -3.19
N ARG A 137 11.20 -11.09 -2.83
CA ARG A 137 11.46 -10.65 -1.46
C ARG A 137 11.10 -9.19 -1.29
N LEU A 138 10.23 -8.92 -0.33
CA LEU A 138 9.86 -7.57 0.07
C LEU A 138 10.48 -7.25 1.44
N PHE A 139 11.46 -6.36 1.46
CA PHE A 139 12.19 -6.01 2.67
C PHE A 139 11.36 -5.13 3.61
N ASN A 140 11.38 -5.47 4.90
CA ASN A 140 10.65 -4.76 5.96
C ASN A 140 11.55 -3.90 6.86
N GLY A 141 12.77 -3.56 6.38
CA GLY A 141 13.79 -2.88 7.16
C GLY A 141 14.66 -3.83 7.99
N ARG A 142 15.74 -3.28 8.56
CA ARG A 142 16.75 -4.04 9.30
C ARG A 142 16.13 -4.72 10.52
N GLY A 143 16.38 -6.02 10.69
CA GLY A 143 15.87 -6.82 11.80
C GLY A 143 14.44 -7.35 11.64
N ASN A 144 13.74 -7.00 10.56
CA ASN A 144 12.42 -7.54 10.25
C ASN A 144 12.50 -8.59 9.15
N ASN A 145 11.74 -9.68 9.31
CA ASN A 145 11.62 -10.71 8.28
C ASN A 145 10.97 -10.14 7.00
N PRO A 146 11.55 -10.43 5.81
CA PRO A 146 10.94 -10.03 4.56
C PRO A 146 9.61 -10.76 4.34
N VAL A 147 8.73 -10.19 3.52
CA VAL A 147 7.61 -10.93 2.94
C VAL A 147 8.14 -11.68 1.73
N LEU A 148 7.86 -12.98 1.65
CA LEU A 148 8.26 -13.85 0.56
C LEU A 148 7.02 -14.18 -0.26
N ILE A 149 7.12 -14.06 -1.57
CA ILE A 149 6.02 -14.29 -2.51
C ILE A 149 6.55 -15.13 -3.67
N ASP A 150 5.89 -16.24 -3.96
CA ASP A 150 6.16 -17.02 -5.16
C ASP A 150 5.68 -16.22 -6.38
N TRP A 151 6.62 -15.66 -7.13
CA TRP A 151 6.31 -14.65 -8.14
C TRP A 151 6.26 -15.29 -9.54
N PRO A 152 5.12 -15.20 -10.26
CA PRO A 152 4.90 -15.96 -11.48
C PRO A 152 5.59 -15.37 -12.73
N SER A 153 6.61 -14.53 -12.55
CA SER A 153 7.22 -13.76 -13.63
C SER A 153 8.71 -13.57 -13.40
N GLU A 154 9.51 -13.75 -14.45
CA GLU A 154 10.96 -13.53 -14.40
C GLU A 154 11.34 -12.04 -14.28
N LYS A 155 10.38 -11.13 -14.53
CA LYS A 155 10.60 -9.68 -14.40
C LYS A 155 10.32 -9.20 -12.99
N GLU A 156 11.31 -8.51 -12.40
CA GLU A 156 11.18 -7.83 -11.11
C GLU A 156 10.22 -6.63 -11.20
N PRO A 157 9.23 -6.51 -10.30
CA PRO A 157 8.32 -5.38 -10.28
C PRO A 157 8.98 -4.11 -9.72
N LYS A 158 8.70 -2.95 -10.33
CA LYS A 158 9.18 -1.64 -9.82
C LYS A 158 8.46 -1.17 -8.55
N ARG A 159 7.24 -1.68 -8.32
CA ARG A 159 6.38 -1.34 -7.19
C ARG A 159 5.50 -2.55 -6.87
N VAL A 160 5.34 -2.83 -5.59
CA VAL A 160 4.41 -3.84 -5.08
C VAL A 160 3.49 -3.17 -4.07
N GLU A 161 2.20 -3.45 -4.17
CA GLU A 161 1.18 -3.02 -3.23
C GLU A 161 0.46 -4.27 -2.76
N ILE A 162 0.34 -4.47 -1.46
CA ILE A 162 -0.46 -5.55 -0.87
C ILE A 162 -1.62 -4.90 -0.12
N GLY A 163 -2.83 -5.28 -0.49
CA GLY A 163 -4.08 -4.80 0.10
C GLY A 163 -5.01 -5.95 0.46
N TRP A 164 -5.97 -5.67 1.34
CA TRP A 164 -7.08 -6.58 1.60
C TRP A 164 -8.18 -6.35 0.57
N ASP A 165 -8.59 -7.37 -0.16
CA ASP A 165 -9.62 -7.26 -1.21
C ASP A 165 -11.05 -7.45 -0.69
N GLY A 166 -11.21 -7.92 0.55
CA GLY A 166 -12.49 -8.29 1.16
C GLY A 166 -12.47 -9.69 1.74
N ASP A 167 -11.69 -10.60 1.14
CA ASP A 167 -11.60 -12.02 1.47
C ASP A 167 -10.16 -12.46 1.79
N GLN A 168 -9.17 -11.92 1.07
CA GLN A 168 -7.75 -12.24 1.24
C GLN A 168 -6.84 -11.07 0.87
N TYR A 169 -5.53 -11.26 1.09
CA TYR A 169 -4.55 -10.31 0.57
C TYR A 169 -4.29 -10.53 -0.93
N GLU A 170 -4.21 -9.42 -1.66
CA GLU A 170 -3.85 -9.33 -3.09
C GLU A 170 -2.78 -8.26 -3.32
#